data_AF-A0A1H4HD92-F1
#
_entry.id   AF-A0A1H4HD92-F1
#
_cell.length_a   1.000
_cell.length_b   1.000
_cell.length_c   1.000
_cell.angle_alpha   90.00
_cell.angle_beta   90.00
_cell.angle_gamma   90.00
#
_symmetry.space_group_name_H-M   'P 1'
#
loop_
_entity.id
_entity.type
_entity.pdbx_description
1 polymer ?
#
loop_
_entity_poly.entity_id
_entity_poly.type
_entity_poly.pdbx_seq_one_letter_code
_entity_poly.pdbx_strand_id
1 'polypeptide(L)'
;MTPTKIPEDFPRDPRPGAVPGAQPKLLLRKVDDAFVSGWTDEELALRYVVCADLVTQLSRYARRKLEANPAWDRAELERRMAVGIRAKPWGFTEPEIDWMVRRACKGI
;
A
#
# COMPACT_ATOMS: atom_id res chain seq x y z
N MET A 1 -17.14 5.64 -15.00
CA MET A 1 -16.55 5.43 -13.68
C MET A 1 -16.32 6.78 -13.03
N THR A 2 -16.87 7.02 -11.84
CA THR A 2 -16.58 8.24 -11.07
C THR A 2 -15.09 8.23 -10.70
N PRO A 3 -14.35 9.33 -10.88
CA PRO A 3 -12.93 9.33 -10.55
C PRO A 3 -12.76 9.08 -9.06
N THR A 4 -12.17 7.95 -8.71
CA THR A 4 -11.80 7.63 -7.33
C THR A 4 -10.75 8.66 -6.89
N LYS A 5 -11.09 9.53 -5.94
CA LYS A 5 -10.16 10.53 -5.42
C LYS A 5 -9.10 9.83 -4.56
N ILE A 6 -7.97 9.49 -5.18
CA ILE A 6 -6.84 8.85 -4.52
C ILE A 6 -6.18 9.87 -3.57
N PRO A 7 -6.03 9.57 -2.27
CA PRO A 7 -5.37 10.47 -1.32
C PRO A 7 -3.93 10.82 -1.73
N GLU A 8 -3.49 12.04 -1.45
CA GLU A 8 -2.09 12.47 -1.70
C GLU A 8 -1.07 11.62 -0.95
N ASP A 9 -1.42 11.07 0.21
CA ASP A 9 -0.55 10.20 1.00
C ASP A 9 -0.49 8.74 0.53
N PHE A 10 -1.28 8.35 -0.48
CA PHE A 10 -1.23 7.00 -1.04
C PHE A 10 0.08 6.79 -1.83
N PRO A 11 0.79 5.66 -1.64
CA PRO A 11 2.04 5.40 -2.34
C PRO A 11 1.82 5.30 -3.86
N ARG A 12 2.52 6.17 -4.60
CA ARG A 12 2.46 6.23 -6.07
C ARG A 12 3.67 5.61 -6.76
N ASP A 13 4.78 5.47 -6.04
CA ASP A 13 6.07 5.15 -6.66
C ASP A 13 6.56 3.73 -6.32
N PRO A 14 6.56 2.80 -7.28
CA PRO A 14 7.41 1.63 -7.21
C PRO A 14 8.81 2.04 -7.72
N ARG A 15 9.63 2.64 -6.83
CA ARG A 15 11.06 2.99 -7.01
C ARG A 15 11.56 2.75 -8.45
N PRO A 16 11.66 3.76 -9.33
CA PRO A 16 12.05 3.54 -10.71
C PRO A 16 13.41 2.85 -10.71
N GLY A 17 13.47 1.68 -11.35
CA GLY A 17 14.74 0.98 -11.48
C GLY A 17 15.71 1.88 -12.24
N ALA A 18 16.90 2.07 -11.68
CA ALA A 18 17.97 2.81 -12.33
C ALA A 18 19.17 1.89 -12.52
N VAL A 19 19.78 1.95 -13.69
CA VAL A 19 20.98 1.15 -14.02
C VAL A 19 22.20 2.07 -14.09
N PRO A 20 23.32 1.74 -13.42
CA PRO A 20 24.53 2.57 -13.45
C PRO A 20 25.22 2.55 -14.83
N GLY A 21 26.07 3.54 -15.08
CA GLY A 21 26.89 3.67 -16.29
C GLY A 21 27.37 5.10 -16.51
N ALA A 22 28.02 5.37 -17.65
CA ALA A 22 28.51 6.72 -18.00
C ALA A 22 27.40 7.78 -18.03
N GLN A 23 26.17 7.36 -18.29
CA GLN A 23 24.95 8.16 -18.10
C GLN A 23 23.88 7.31 -17.41
N PRO A 24 23.12 7.89 -16.46
CA PRO A 24 22.05 7.18 -15.74
C PRO A 24 20.93 6.79 -16.71
N LYS A 25 20.43 5.56 -16.57
CA LYS A 25 19.32 5.04 -17.38
C LYS A 25 18.15 4.67 -16.46
N LEU A 26 16.95 5.07 -16.86
CA LEU A 26 15.70 4.70 -16.20
C LEU A 26 15.11 3.44 -16.84
N LEU A 27 14.65 2.51 -16.01
CA LEU A 27 13.89 1.35 -16.45
C LEU A 27 12.43 1.78 -16.67
N LEU A 28 11.96 1.60 -17.91
CA LEU A 28 10.60 1.90 -18.34
C LEU A 28 9.94 0.63 -18.89
N ARG A 29 8.61 0.59 -18.83
CA ARG A 29 7.81 -0.42 -19.53
C ARG A 29 6.97 0.25 -20.62
N LYS A 30 6.76 -0.45 -21.74
CA LYS A 30 5.81 0.01 -22.75
C LYS A 30 4.40 -0.40 -22.32
N VAL A 31 3.49 0.57 -22.23
CA VAL A 31 2.05 0.38 -22.00
C VAL A 31 1.35 1.06 -23.17
N ASP A 32 0.62 0.29 -23.96
CA ASP A 32 0.09 0.73 -25.24
C ASP A 32 1.21 1.33 -26.13
N ASP A 33 1.12 2.63 -26.42
CA ASP A 33 2.12 3.37 -27.21
C ASP A 33 2.99 4.33 -26.38
N ALA A 34 2.90 4.29 -25.05
CA ALA A 34 3.69 5.12 -24.15
C ALA A 34 4.72 4.31 -23.35
N PHE A 35 5.86 4.93 -23.03
CA PHE A 35 6.81 4.39 -22.06
C PHE A 35 6.53 4.98 -20.69
N VAL A 36 6.21 4.13 -19.71
CA VAL A 36 5.80 4.55 -18.37
C VAL A 36 6.84 4.10 -17.35
N SER A 37 7.22 5.02 -16.45
CA SER A 37 7.87 4.70 -15.18
C SER A 37 6.81 4.59 -14.08
N GLY A 38 6.77 3.48 -13.37
CA GLY A 38 5.81 3.26 -12.29
C GLY A 38 4.42 2.84 -12.76
N TRP A 39 3.40 3.16 -11.95
CA TRP A 39 2.01 2.80 -12.21
C TRP A 39 1.36 3.77 -13.20
N THR A 40 0.48 3.26 -14.07
CA THR A 40 -0.48 4.11 -14.79
C THR A 40 -1.53 4.64 -13.82
N ASP A 41 -2.30 5.65 -14.24
CA ASP A 41 -3.43 6.16 -13.44
C ASP A 41 -4.46 5.05 -13.13
N GLU A 42 -4.70 4.16 -14.10
CA GLU A 42 -5.61 3.03 -13.94
C GLU A 42 -5.08 2.00 -12.94
N GLU A 43 -3.80 1.65 -13.04
CA GLU A 43 -3.16 0.75 -12.07
C GLU A 43 -3.13 1.37 -10.69
N LEU A 44 -2.78 2.65 -10.57
CA LEU A 44 -2.78 3.37 -9.30
C LEU A 44 -4.18 3.36 -8.67
N ALA A 45 -5.22 3.62 -9.48
CA ALA A 45 -6.61 3.56 -9.03
C ALA A 45 -7.00 2.15 -8.56
N LEU A 46 -6.62 1.11 -9.31
CA LEU A 46 -6.87 -0.28 -8.92
C LEU A 46 -6.16 -0.63 -7.62
N ARG A 47 -4.86 -0.29 -7.50
CA ARG A 47 -4.08 -0.52 -6.28
C ARG A 47 -4.69 0.20 -5.09
N TYR A 48 -5.14 1.44 -5.27
CA TYR A 48 -5.84 2.19 -4.23
C TYR A 48 -7.14 1.51 -3.80
N VAL A 49 -8.00 1.10 -4.73
CA VAL A 49 -9.29 0.45 -4.41
C VAL A 49 -9.07 -0.82 -3.59
N VAL A 50 -8.10 -1.65 -3.99
CA VAL A 50 -7.75 -2.89 -3.27
C VAL A 50 -7.22 -2.56 -1.86
N CYS A 51 -6.31 -1.60 -1.74
CA CYS A 51 -5.77 -1.21 -0.43
C CYS A 51 -6.84 -0.59 0.47
N ALA A 52 -7.75 0.23 -0.07
CA ALA A 52 -8.81 0.90 0.68
C ALA A 52 -9.86 -0.10 1.21
N ASP A 53 -10.19 -1.13 0.44
CA ASP A 53 -11.03 -2.22 0.92
C ASP A 53 -10.34 -2.98 2.07
N LEU A 54 -9.06 -3.32 1.90
CA LEU A 54 -8.32 -4.03 2.94
C LEU A 54 -8.18 -3.20 4.22
N VAL A 55 -8.01 -1.88 4.14
CA VAL A 55 -8.05 -0.97 5.31
C VAL A 55 -9.35 -1.12 6.09
N THR A 56 -10.50 -1.20 5.41
CA THR A 56 -11.81 -1.36 6.05
C THR A 56 -11.89 -2.68 6.82
N GLN A 57 -11.38 -3.76 6.24
CA GLN A 57 -11.31 -5.06 6.89
C GLN A 57 -10.34 -5.06 8.09
N LEU A 58 -9.16 -4.46 7.92
CA LEU A 58 -8.14 -4.36 8.96
C LEU A 58 -8.60 -3.50 10.14
N SER A 59 -9.32 -2.40 9.92
CA SER A 59 -9.90 -1.60 11.02
C SER A 59 -10.87 -2.41 11.89
N ARG A 60 -11.71 -3.24 11.27
CA ARG A 60 -12.63 -4.14 12.01
C ARG A 60 -11.83 -5.20 12.79
N TYR A 61 -10.81 -5.77 12.15
CA TYR A 61 -9.91 -6.73 12.80
C TYR A 61 -9.18 -6.11 13.99
N ALA A 62 -8.64 -4.90 13.85
CA ALA A 62 -7.88 -4.17 14.85
C ALA A 62 -8.71 -3.90 16.11
N ARG A 63 -9.93 -3.37 15.96
CA ARG A 63 -10.87 -3.13 17.07
C ARG A 63 -11.15 -4.41 17.86
N ARG A 64 -11.55 -5.47 17.17
CA ARG A 64 -11.81 -6.78 17.80
C ARG A 64 -10.58 -7.32 18.54
N LYS A 65 -9.38 -7.08 18.02
CA LYS A 65 -8.15 -7.57 18.66
C LYS A 65 -7.79 -6.80 19.92
N LEU A 66 -8.04 -5.49 19.99
CA LEU A 66 -7.82 -4.73 21.20
C LEU A 66 -8.84 -5.04 22.29
N GLU A 67 -10.11 -5.24 21.92
CA GLU A 67 -11.15 -5.72 22.85
C GLU A 67 -10.75 -7.05 23.49
N ALA A 68 -10.22 -7.97 22.68
CA ALA A 68 -9.76 -9.28 23.14
C ALA A 68 -8.38 -9.25 23.84
N ASN A 69 -7.58 -8.21 23.65
CA ASN A 69 -6.21 -8.10 24.18
C ASN A 69 -5.94 -6.68 24.68
N PRO A 70 -6.49 -6.27 25.83
CA PRO A 70 -6.33 -4.90 26.34
C PRO A 70 -4.88 -4.49 26.65
N ALA A 71 -3.97 -5.47 26.78
CA ALA A 71 -2.55 -5.23 27.03
C ALA A 71 -1.76 -4.85 25.75
N TRP A 72 -2.37 -4.97 24.56
CA TRP A 72 -1.69 -4.58 23.32
C TRP A 72 -1.79 -3.07 23.15
N ASP A 73 -0.63 -2.44 22.94
CA ASP A 73 -0.60 -1.07 22.48
C ASP A 73 -0.77 -0.98 20.95
N ARG A 74 -0.94 0.25 20.47
CA ARG A 74 -1.12 0.55 19.04
C ARG A 74 0.07 0.07 18.20
N ALA A 75 1.30 0.19 18.71
CA ALA A 75 2.50 -0.16 17.99
C ALA A 75 2.62 -1.68 17.78
N GLU A 76 2.30 -2.47 18.81
CA GLU A 76 2.27 -3.93 18.72
C GLU A 76 1.18 -4.41 17.76
N LEU A 77 0.01 -3.76 17.76
CA LEU A 77 -1.06 -4.07 16.81
C LEU A 77 -0.64 -3.76 15.36
N GLU A 78 -0.07 -2.58 15.11
CA GLU A 78 0.46 -2.20 13.79
C GLU A 78 1.51 -3.20 13.31
N ARG A 79 2.48 -3.54 14.16
CA ARG A 79 3.53 -4.52 13.87
C ARG A 79 2.94 -5.88 13.49
N ARG A 80 1.99 -6.39 14.27
CA ARG A 80 1.36 -7.70 14.01
C ARG A 80 0.57 -7.70 12.70
N MET A 81 -0.15 -6.63 12.40
CA MET A 81 -0.88 -6.52 11.13
C MET A 81 0.09 -6.47 9.94
N ALA A 82 1.14 -5.66 10.03
CA ALA A 82 2.16 -5.59 8.98
C ALA A 82 2.82 -6.95 8.72
N VAL A 83 3.21 -7.67 9.78
CA VAL A 83 3.74 -9.05 9.67
C VAL A 83 2.71 -9.99 9.03
N GLY A 84 1.45 -9.92 9.46
CA GLY A 84 0.38 -10.74 8.91
C GLY A 84 0.14 -10.52 7.42
N ILE A 85 0.19 -9.27 6.96
CA ILE A 85 0.03 -8.91 5.54
C ILE A 85 1.25 -9.36 4.73
N ARG A 86 2.48 -9.13 5.22
CA ARG A 86 3.73 -9.56 4.55
C ARG A 86 3.80 -11.07 4.35
N ALA A 87 3.22 -11.85 5.26
CA ALA A 87 3.18 -13.31 5.16
C ALA A 87 2.21 -13.81 4.06
N LYS A 88 1.38 -12.95 3.47
CA LYS A 88 0.43 -13.31 2.42
C LYS A 88 1.02 -13.03 1.03
N PRO A 89 0.80 -13.90 0.04
CA PRO A 89 1.29 -13.72 -1.32
C PRO A 89 0.40 -12.73 -2.11
N TRP A 90 0.05 -11.59 -1.52
CA TRP A 90 -0.87 -10.61 -2.11
C TRP A 90 -0.17 -9.55 -2.98
N GLY A 91 1.16 -9.50 -2.98
CA GLY A 91 1.92 -8.60 -3.85
C GLY A 91 1.78 -7.11 -3.50
N PHE A 92 1.49 -6.79 -2.24
CA PHE A 92 1.57 -5.41 -1.74
C PHE A 92 3.03 -4.99 -1.56
N THR A 93 3.33 -3.75 -1.93
CA THR A 93 4.63 -3.13 -1.67
C THR A 93 4.72 -2.68 -0.20
N GLU A 94 5.93 -2.55 0.33
CA GLU A 94 6.13 -2.05 1.72
C GLU A 94 5.42 -0.71 1.99
N PRO A 95 5.49 0.31 1.10
CA PRO A 95 4.74 1.55 1.31
C PRO A 95 3.22 1.37 1.37
N GLU A 96 2.66 0.41 0.62
CA GLU A 96 1.23 0.09 0.69
C GLU A 96 0.86 -0.59 1.99
N ILE A 97 1.67 -1.54 2.45
CA ILE A 97 1.47 -2.20 3.74
C ILE A 97 1.47 -1.16 4.86
N ASP A 98 2.47 -0.27 4.87
CA ASP A 98 2.59 0.81 5.85
C ASP A 98 1.44 1.80 5.76
N TRP A 99 0.98 2.13 4.54
CA TRP A 99 -0.19 2.99 4.35
C TRP A 99 -1.46 2.33 4.91
N MET A 100 -1.70 1.06 4.58
CA MET A 100 -2.88 0.32 5.03
C MET A 100 -2.91 0.16 6.55
N VAL A 101 -1.79 -0.23 7.16
CA VAL A 101 -1.69 -0.48 8.60
C VAL A 101 -1.90 0.81 9.39
N ARG A 102 -1.20 1.89 9.03
CA ARG A 102 -1.36 3.19 9.73
C ARG A 102 -2.80 3.69 9.67
N ARG A 103 -3.45 3.52 8.51
CA ARG A 103 -4.82 4.00 8.29
C ARG A 103 -5.85 3.11 8.98
N ALA A 104 -5.62 1.80 9.01
CA ALA A 104 -6.46 0.85 9.73
C ALA A 104 -6.49 1.13 11.25
N CYS A 105 -5.35 1.55 11.80
CA CYS A 105 -5.17 1.96 13.19
C CYS A 105 -5.46 3.45 13.46
N LYS A 106 -6.10 4.18 12.52
CA LYS A 106 -6.46 5.58 12.73
C LYS A 106 -7.75 5.68 13.54
N GLY A 107 -7.71 6.34 14.69
CA GLY A 107 -8.88 6.47 15.58
C GLY A 107 -9.17 5.22 16.42
N ILE A 108 -8.15 4.40 16.61
CA ILE A 108 -8.10 3.30 17.57
C ILE A 108 -7.18 3.72 18.70
#